data_AF-A0A1R1C3N7-F1
#
_entry.id   AF-A0A1R1C3N7-F1
#
_cell.length_a   1.000
_cell.length_b   1.000
_cell.length_c   1.000
_cell.angle_alpha   90.00
_cell.angle_beta   90.00
_cell.angle_gamma   90.00
#
_symmetry.space_group_name_H-M   'P 1'
#
loop_
_entity.id
_entity.type
_entity.pdbx_description
1 polymer ?
#
loop_
_entity_poly.entity_id
_entity_poly.type
_entity_poly.pdbx_seq_one_letter_code
_entity_poly.pdbx_strand_id
1 'polypeptide(L)'
;MLLLIIVAGCSSPSKEIDPIQRLKKYDTVQEAILQYVNSYHMTGPVAQISTGNEDRQLVFTESSKRTYSIGELIEVEGQYAVAKLSAAVRLSELAWARWSFPTLDEQEYTITISNEEEPDFAEYIKEFGLYVHVSDVPNDNNLVTTSPNIINFYHSVDVEE
;
A
#
# COMPACT_ATOMS: atom_id res chain seq x y z
N MET A 1 -12.29 -31.05 -53.16
CA MET A 1 -13.13 -30.62 -52.02
C MET A 1 -12.19 -30.29 -50.87
N LEU A 2 -11.83 -29.02 -50.73
CA LEU A 2 -10.93 -28.55 -49.67
C LEU A 2 -11.81 -27.86 -48.61
N LEU A 3 -11.79 -28.39 -47.39
CA LEU A 3 -12.62 -27.96 -46.28
C LEU A 3 -12.02 -26.68 -45.67
N LEU A 4 -12.73 -25.55 -45.77
CA LEU A 4 -12.42 -24.32 -45.05
C LEU A 4 -12.89 -24.47 -43.60
N ILE A 5 -11.95 -24.53 -42.65
CA ILE A 5 -12.24 -24.42 -41.23
C ILE A 5 -12.09 -22.93 -40.86
N ILE A 6 -13.21 -22.24 -40.77
CA ILE A 6 -13.28 -20.89 -40.19
C ILE A 6 -13.44 -21.08 -38.68
N VAL A 7 -12.35 -20.93 -37.93
CA VAL A 7 -12.42 -20.83 -36.47
C VAL A 7 -12.86 -19.41 -36.14
N ALA A 8 -14.17 -19.19 -36.11
CA ALA A 8 -14.75 -17.99 -35.51
C ALA A 8 -14.66 -18.10 -33.99
N GLY A 9 -13.54 -17.65 -33.43
CA GLY A 9 -13.45 -17.37 -32.00
C GLY A 9 -14.20 -16.08 -31.69
N CYS A 10 -15.47 -16.18 -31.26
CA CYS A 10 -16.11 -15.08 -30.53
C CYS A 10 -15.46 -14.98 -29.15
N SER A 11 -14.34 -14.27 -29.06
CA SER A 11 -13.91 -13.72 -27.78
C SER A 11 -14.88 -12.60 -27.43
N SER A 12 -15.90 -12.91 -26.64
CA SER A 12 -16.67 -11.87 -25.95
C SER A 12 -15.68 -10.96 -25.22
N PRO A 13 -15.77 -9.63 -25.34
CA PRO A 13 -14.97 -8.75 -24.50
C PRO A 13 -15.41 -9.04 -23.07
N SER A 14 -14.57 -9.72 -22.30
CA SER A 14 -14.74 -9.80 -20.86
C SER A 14 -14.79 -8.36 -20.38
N LYS A 15 -15.94 -7.91 -19.89
CA LYS A 15 -16.03 -6.68 -19.11
C LYS A 15 -14.98 -6.84 -18.02
N GLU A 16 -13.90 -6.08 -18.13
CA GLU A 16 -12.90 -5.97 -17.07
C GLU A 16 -13.66 -5.44 -15.85
N ILE A 17 -13.91 -6.33 -14.89
CA ILE A 17 -14.50 -5.95 -13.61
C ILE A 17 -13.42 -5.16 -12.90
N ASP A 18 -13.71 -3.90 -12.61
CA ASP A 18 -12.87 -2.99 -11.84
C ASP A 18 -12.29 -3.72 -10.60
N PRO A 19 -10.96 -3.74 -10.42
CA PRO A 19 -10.30 -4.36 -9.27
C PRO A 19 -10.90 -3.95 -7.92
N ILE A 20 -11.36 -2.70 -7.81
CA ILE A 20 -11.97 -2.15 -6.60
C ILE A 20 -13.27 -2.89 -6.25
N GLN A 21 -14.06 -3.28 -7.25
CA GLN A 21 -15.33 -3.97 -7.04
C GLN A 21 -15.16 -5.38 -6.46
N ARG A 22 -13.97 -5.98 -6.60
CA ARG A 22 -13.67 -7.31 -6.05
C ARG A 22 -13.21 -7.30 -4.60
N LEU A 23 -12.87 -6.13 -4.07
CA LEU A 23 -12.42 -6.02 -2.68
C LEU A 23 -13.60 -6.22 -1.74
N LYS A 24 -13.39 -7.06 -0.73
CA LYS A 24 -14.33 -7.20 0.38
C LYS A 24 -14.32 -5.90 1.18
N LYS A 25 -15.50 -5.33 1.37
CA LYS A 25 -15.70 -4.06 2.08
C LYS A 25 -16.22 -4.32 3.49
N TYR A 26 -15.93 -3.37 4.37
CA TYR A 26 -16.24 -3.43 5.79
C TYR A 26 -16.82 -2.10 6.26
N ASP A 27 -17.58 -2.11 7.35
CA ASP A 27 -18.31 -0.91 7.78
C ASP A 27 -17.40 0.11 8.47
N THR A 28 -16.18 -0.28 8.87
CA THR A 28 -15.23 0.61 9.53
C THR A 28 -13.82 0.47 8.95
N VAL A 29 -13.05 1.56 9.00
CA VAL A 29 -11.61 1.58 8.66
C VAL A 29 -10.84 0.55 9.49
N GLN A 30 -11.12 0.47 10.79
CA GLN A 30 -10.45 -0.45 11.70
C GLN A 30 -10.65 -1.91 11.29
N GLU A 31 -11.88 -2.29 10.95
CA GLU A 31 -12.19 -3.65 10.49
C GLU A 31 -11.51 -3.96 9.16
N ALA A 32 -11.52 -3.03 8.21
CA ALA A 32 -10.84 -3.19 6.92
C ALA A 32 -9.32 -3.42 7.10
N ILE A 33 -8.67 -2.62 7.95
CA ILE A 33 -7.23 -2.77 8.25
C ILE A 33 -6.95 -4.08 8.99
N LEU A 34 -7.75 -4.45 9.98
CA LEU A 34 -7.58 -5.72 10.71
C LEU A 34 -7.67 -6.92 9.77
N GLN A 35 -8.63 -6.89 8.85
CA GLN A 35 -8.84 -7.97 7.89
C GLN A 35 -7.72 -8.04 6.85
N TYR A 36 -7.19 -6.90 6.44
CA TYR A 36 -5.99 -6.82 5.61
C TYR A 36 -4.77 -7.43 6.30
N VAL A 37 -4.48 -7.02 7.53
CA VAL A 37 -3.40 -7.57 8.37
C VAL A 37 -3.51 -9.08 8.51
N ASN A 38 -4.70 -9.58 8.84
CA ASN A 38 -4.97 -11.01 9.01
C ASN A 38 -4.81 -11.79 7.69
N SER A 39 -5.32 -11.25 6.57
CA SER A 39 -5.25 -11.92 5.27
C SER A 39 -3.82 -12.13 4.78
N TYR A 40 -2.91 -11.21 5.15
CA TYR A 40 -1.50 -11.26 4.78
C TYR A 40 -0.58 -11.74 5.92
N HIS A 41 -1.14 -12.20 7.04
CA HIS A 41 -0.39 -12.71 8.21
C HIS A 41 0.69 -11.73 8.70
N MET A 42 0.36 -10.43 8.72
CA MET A 42 1.30 -9.39 9.13
C MET A 42 1.42 -9.37 10.66
N THR A 43 2.65 -9.34 11.18
CA THR A 43 2.89 -9.42 12.62
C THR A 43 3.38 -8.12 13.23
N GLY A 44 3.87 -7.18 12.43
CA GLY A 44 4.43 -5.92 12.89
C GLY A 44 3.42 -4.77 12.98
N PRO A 45 3.90 -3.57 13.33
CA PRO A 45 3.11 -2.35 13.35
C PRO A 45 2.47 -2.00 12.00
N VAL A 46 1.36 -1.25 12.10
CA VAL A 46 0.60 -0.73 10.96
C VAL A 46 0.31 0.75 11.19
N ALA A 47 0.62 1.57 10.21
CA ALA A 47 0.31 3.00 10.20
C ALA A 47 -0.51 3.37 8.98
N GLN A 48 -1.45 4.29 9.19
CA GLN A 48 -2.19 4.95 8.14
C GLN A 48 -1.51 6.28 7.82
N ILE A 49 -1.14 6.47 6.56
CA ILE A 49 -0.35 7.61 6.08
C ILE A 49 -1.19 8.40 5.07
N SER A 50 -1.36 9.71 5.28
CA SER A 50 -1.86 10.61 4.24
C SER A 50 -0.72 11.04 3.32
N THR A 51 -0.99 11.11 2.02
CA THR A 51 -0.07 11.69 1.02
C THR A 51 -0.36 13.17 0.77
N GLY A 52 -1.06 13.87 1.67
CA GLY A 52 -1.46 15.28 1.51
C GLY A 52 -2.60 15.52 0.51
N ASN A 53 -3.03 14.47 -0.22
CA ASN A 53 -4.31 14.42 -0.90
C ASN A 53 -5.34 13.85 0.07
N GLU A 54 -6.36 14.63 0.43
CA GLU A 54 -7.34 14.26 1.47
C GLU A 54 -8.07 12.94 1.15
N ASP A 55 -8.18 12.61 -0.14
CA ASP A 55 -8.89 11.42 -0.62
C ASP A 55 -8.02 10.15 -0.67
N ARG A 56 -6.71 10.25 -0.41
CA ARG A 56 -5.78 9.12 -0.51
C ARG A 56 -5.07 8.81 0.80
N GLN A 57 -5.26 7.58 1.26
CA GLN A 57 -4.72 7.09 2.51
C GLN A 57 -3.99 5.77 2.28
N LEU A 58 -2.68 5.77 2.53
CA LEU A 58 -1.83 4.60 2.44
C LEU A 58 -1.84 3.85 3.77
N VAL A 59 -1.62 2.54 3.71
CA VAL A 59 -1.44 1.67 4.87
C VAL A 59 -0.02 1.11 4.82
N PHE A 60 0.87 1.67 5.63
CA PHE A 60 2.25 1.22 5.78
C PHE A 60 2.32 0.13 6.84
N THR A 61 2.95 -0.98 6.51
CA THR A 61 2.92 -2.19 7.34
C THR A 61 4.29 -2.83 7.44
N GLU A 62 4.60 -3.41 8.60
CA GLU A 62 5.69 -4.36 8.76
C GLU A 62 5.10 -5.78 8.71
N SER A 63 5.16 -6.43 7.55
CA SER A 63 4.61 -7.78 7.35
C SER A 63 5.32 -8.83 8.19
N SER A 64 6.64 -8.69 8.34
CA SER A 64 7.48 -9.50 9.23
C SER A 64 8.73 -8.69 9.58
N LYS A 65 9.55 -9.16 10.52
CA LYS A 65 10.72 -8.41 11.03
C LYS A 65 11.54 -7.75 9.91
N ARG A 66 11.59 -6.41 9.93
CA ARG A 66 12.26 -5.54 8.96
C ARG A 66 11.81 -5.71 7.51
N THR A 67 10.58 -6.16 7.29
CA THR A 67 9.99 -6.39 5.96
C THR A 67 8.70 -5.61 5.83
N TYR A 68 8.68 -4.64 4.93
CA TYR A 68 7.66 -3.59 4.87
C TYR A 68 6.85 -3.65 3.59
N SER A 69 5.58 -3.28 3.66
CA SER A 69 4.72 -3.19 2.47
C SER A 69 3.72 -2.04 2.55
N ILE A 70 3.22 -1.64 1.38
CA ILE A 70 2.22 -0.58 1.22
C ILE A 70 0.90 -1.18 0.74
N GLY A 71 -0.18 -0.74 1.38
CA GLY A 71 -1.53 -0.84 0.86
C GLY A 71 -2.17 0.54 0.69
N GLU A 72 -3.37 0.56 0.12
CA GLU A 72 -4.22 1.76 -0.02
C GLU A 72 -5.57 1.47 0.61
N LEU A 73 -5.98 2.35 1.52
CA LEU A 73 -7.31 2.37 2.13
C LEU A 73 -8.23 3.17 1.20
N ILE A 74 -9.32 2.54 0.80
CA ILE A 74 -10.34 3.14 -0.05
C ILE A 74 -11.69 3.15 0.66
N GLU A 75 -12.46 4.21 0.41
CA GLU A 75 -13.88 4.29 0.76
C GLU A 75 -14.73 4.16 -0.51
N VAL A 76 -15.70 3.24 -0.48
CA VAL A 76 -16.63 3.00 -1.58
C VAL A 76 -18.02 2.88 -0.99
N GLU A 77 -18.89 3.82 -1.35
CA GLU A 77 -20.30 3.85 -0.91
C GLU A 77 -20.45 3.81 0.63
N GLY A 78 -19.53 4.46 1.36
CA GLY A 78 -19.52 4.51 2.83
C GLY A 78 -18.93 3.27 3.52
N GLN A 79 -18.41 2.31 2.76
CA GLN A 79 -17.70 1.14 3.27
C GLN A 79 -16.22 1.19 2.90
N TYR A 80 -15.39 0.48 3.66
CA TYR A 80 -13.94 0.57 3.58
C TYR A 80 -13.31 -0.74 3.13
N ALA A 81 -12.24 -0.64 2.35
CA ALA A 81 -11.40 -1.78 1.99
C ALA A 81 -9.93 -1.36 1.93
N VAL A 82 -9.01 -2.32 2.10
CA VAL A 82 -7.58 -2.09 1.91
C VAL A 82 -7.07 -3.01 0.80
N ALA A 83 -6.48 -2.42 -0.24
CA ALA A 83 -5.79 -3.15 -1.30
C ALA A 83 -4.29 -3.18 -1.04
N LYS A 84 -3.63 -4.31 -1.29
CA LYS A 84 -2.17 -4.39 -1.25
C LYS A 84 -1.61 -3.81 -2.55
N LEU A 85 -0.73 -2.80 -2.44
CA LEU A 85 -0.14 -2.12 -3.60
C LEU A 85 1.26 -2.61 -3.92
N SER A 86 2.07 -2.90 -2.90
CA SER A 86 3.48 -3.26 -3.10
C SER A 86 3.81 -4.70 -2.70
N ALA A 87 4.84 -5.25 -3.34
CA ALA A 87 5.56 -6.37 -2.78
C ALA A 87 6.16 -5.98 -1.41
N ALA A 88 6.46 -6.99 -0.59
CA ALA A 88 7.10 -6.76 0.69
C ALA A 88 8.62 -6.56 0.49
N VAL A 89 9.16 -5.47 1.00
CA VAL A 89 10.56 -5.07 0.85
C VAL A 89 11.27 -5.23 2.18
N ARG A 90 12.33 -6.06 2.19
CA ARG A 90 13.17 -6.25 3.37
C ARG A 90 14.20 -5.14 3.46
N LEU A 91 14.20 -4.41 4.57
CA LEU A 91 15.29 -3.51 4.92
C LEU A 91 16.51 -4.38 5.27
N SER A 92 17.46 -4.43 4.32
CA SER A 92 18.68 -5.22 4.43
C SER A 92 19.67 -4.65 5.46
N GLU A 93 20.93 -5.03 5.43
CA GLU A 93 21.95 -4.38 6.28
C GLU A 93 22.20 -2.92 5.89
N LEU A 94 21.77 -2.51 4.68
CA LEU A 94 21.70 -1.10 4.32
C LEU A 94 20.71 -0.39 5.24
N ALA A 95 21.11 0.79 5.73
CA ALA A 95 20.31 1.62 6.63
C ALA A 95 18.98 2.08 6.04
N TRP A 96 18.82 2.00 4.70
CA TRP A 96 17.65 2.50 4.00
C TRP A 96 17.16 1.54 2.90
N ALA A 97 15.90 1.73 2.50
CA ALA A 97 15.29 1.11 1.32
C ALA A 97 14.38 2.12 0.60
N ARG A 98 14.34 2.04 -0.72
CA ARG A 98 13.49 2.88 -1.57
C ARG A 98 12.86 2.04 -2.67
N TRP A 99 11.55 2.18 -2.88
CA TRP A 99 10.86 1.51 -3.98
C TRP A 99 9.64 2.30 -4.41
N SER A 100 9.27 2.13 -5.68
CA SER A 100 8.07 2.71 -6.26
C SER A 100 6.90 1.72 -6.23
N PHE A 101 5.68 2.26 -6.17
CA PHE A 101 4.45 1.50 -6.22
C PHE A 101 3.35 2.31 -6.90
N PRO A 102 2.52 1.68 -7.75
CA PRO A 102 1.30 2.28 -8.26
C PRO A 102 0.17 2.20 -7.21
N THR A 103 -0.67 3.23 -7.17
CA THR A 103 -1.99 3.17 -6.55
C THR A 103 -3.00 2.46 -7.44
N LEU A 104 -4.22 2.24 -6.95
CA LEU A 104 -5.29 1.60 -7.71
C LEU A 104 -5.72 2.37 -8.96
N ASP A 105 -5.53 3.70 -8.99
CA ASP A 105 -5.76 4.58 -10.14
C ASP A 105 -4.48 4.84 -10.96
N GLU A 106 -3.45 4.02 -10.80
CA GLU A 106 -2.18 4.05 -11.54
C GLU A 106 -1.30 5.29 -11.27
N GLN A 107 -1.58 6.07 -10.23
CA GLN A 107 -0.65 7.11 -9.77
C GLN A 107 0.57 6.45 -9.11
N GLU A 108 1.75 6.71 -9.66
CA GLU A 108 3.01 6.20 -9.12
C GLU A 108 3.46 7.04 -7.93
N TYR A 109 3.87 6.36 -6.86
CA TYR A 109 4.52 6.94 -5.70
C TYR A 109 5.83 6.22 -5.41
N THR A 110 6.69 6.86 -4.63
CA THR A 110 7.91 6.25 -4.10
C THR A 110 7.95 6.42 -2.60
N ILE A 111 8.23 5.33 -1.88
CA ILE A 111 8.50 5.38 -0.45
C ILE A 111 9.99 5.16 -0.22
N THR A 112 10.54 5.98 0.67
CA THR A 112 11.88 5.80 1.26
C THR A 112 11.71 5.54 2.74
N ILE A 113 12.39 4.52 3.24
CA ILE A 113 12.49 4.22 4.67
C ILE A 113 13.95 4.16 5.08
N SER A 114 14.27 4.61 6.29
CA SER A 114 15.63 4.60 6.82
C SER A 114 15.64 4.43 8.34
N ASN A 115 16.64 3.73 8.88
CA ASN A 115 16.91 3.71 10.32
C ASN A 115 17.97 4.73 10.73
N GLU A 116 18.52 5.49 9.77
CA GLU A 116 19.38 6.64 9.99
C GLU A 116 18.57 7.92 9.77
N GLU A 117 19.01 9.01 10.40
CA GLU A 117 18.38 10.32 10.25
C GLU A 117 18.51 10.79 8.79
N GLU A 118 17.37 10.88 8.11
CA GLU A 118 17.26 11.38 6.74
C GLU A 118 16.99 12.90 6.77
N PRO A 119 17.29 13.64 5.68
CA PRO A 119 17.04 15.08 5.61
C PRO A 119 15.55 15.44 5.86
N ASP A 120 15.31 16.70 6.24
CA ASP A 120 14.11 17.41 6.78
C ASP A 120 12.68 16.98 6.35
N PHE A 121 12.52 16.06 5.40
CA PHE A 121 11.26 15.66 4.79
C PHE A 121 10.74 14.29 5.22
N ALA A 122 11.55 13.49 5.92
CA ALA A 122 11.14 12.21 6.47
C ALA A 122 10.55 12.35 7.88
N GLU A 123 9.43 11.67 8.13
CA GLU A 123 8.82 11.61 9.45
C GLU A 123 9.37 10.39 10.22
N TYR A 124 9.84 10.61 11.45
CA TYR A 124 10.23 9.50 12.31
C TYR A 124 9.01 8.81 12.92
N ILE A 125 8.81 7.55 12.54
CA ILE A 125 7.72 6.71 13.04
C ILE A 125 8.25 5.78 14.12
N LYS A 126 7.95 6.11 15.38
CA LYS A 126 8.50 5.42 16.56
C LYS A 126 8.17 3.94 16.60
N GLU A 127 6.97 3.57 16.19
CA GLU A 127 6.43 2.21 16.18
C GLU A 127 7.25 1.29 15.26
N PHE A 128 7.76 1.84 14.15
CA PHE A 128 8.65 1.13 13.24
C PHE A 128 10.13 1.33 13.55
N GLY A 129 10.48 2.39 14.31
CA GLY A 129 11.87 2.81 14.51
C GLY A 129 12.54 3.29 13.22
N LEU A 130 11.77 3.95 12.35
CA LEU A 130 12.20 4.35 11.01
C LEU A 130 11.79 5.78 10.68
N TYR A 131 12.64 6.48 9.94
CA TYR A 131 12.27 7.63 9.14
C TYR A 131 11.58 7.17 7.87
N VAL A 132 10.42 7.75 7.56
CA VAL A 132 9.57 7.38 6.42
C VAL A 132 9.24 8.63 5.61
N HIS A 133 9.37 8.53 4.29
CA HIS A 133 9.04 9.59 3.35
C HIS A 133 8.32 9.00 2.14
N VAL A 134 7.26 9.67 1.67
CA VAL A 134 6.50 9.28 0.47
C VAL A 134 6.49 10.45 -0.51
N SER A 135 6.77 10.20 -1.78
CA SER A 135 6.76 11.21 -2.84
C SER A 135 5.97 10.74 -4.06
N ASP A 136 5.24 11.65 -4.69
CA ASP A 136 4.48 11.45 -5.94
C ASP A 136 5.33 11.63 -7.21
N VAL A 137 6.59 12.04 -7.06
CA VAL A 137 7.53 12.18 -8.18
C VAL A 137 8.45 10.95 -8.28
N PRO A 138 8.37 10.16 -9.37
CA PRO A 138 9.34 9.11 -9.62
C PRO A 138 10.70 9.73 -9.97
N ASN A 139 11.73 9.38 -9.20
CA ASN A 139 13.14 9.67 -9.50
C ASN A 139 13.63 11.13 -9.50
N ASP A 140 12.94 12.09 -8.90
CA ASP A 140 13.47 13.46 -8.85
C ASP A 140 14.34 13.71 -7.61
N ASN A 141 15.49 14.33 -7.86
CA ASN A 141 16.36 14.92 -6.83
C ASN A 141 15.79 16.27 -6.35
N ASN A 142 14.77 16.80 -7.05
CA ASN A 142 13.97 17.94 -6.61
C ASN A 142 12.72 17.45 -5.87
N LEU A 143 12.85 17.48 -4.56
CA LEU A 143 11.87 17.13 -3.55
C LEU A 143 10.68 18.11 -3.56
N VAL A 144 9.68 17.88 -4.42
CA VAL A 144 8.31 18.32 -4.10
C VAL A 144 7.78 17.29 -3.12
N THR A 145 7.84 17.65 -1.85
CA THR A 145 7.61 16.76 -0.72
C THR A 145 6.18 16.89 -0.23
N THR A 146 5.50 15.77 -0.12
CA THR A 146 4.43 15.64 0.87
C THR A 146 5.03 14.82 2.01
N SER A 147 5.39 15.49 3.10
CA SER A 147 5.70 14.77 4.33
C SER A 147 4.49 13.88 4.61
N PRO A 148 4.69 12.56 4.76
CA PRO A 148 3.61 11.70 5.20
C PRO A 148 3.05 12.30 6.48
N ASN A 149 1.73 12.30 6.63
CA ASN A 149 1.10 12.66 7.89
C ASN A 149 0.46 11.39 8.43
N ILE A 150 0.95 10.91 9.56
CA ILE A 150 0.40 9.72 10.19
C ILE A 150 -0.96 10.06 10.78
N ILE A 151 -1.99 9.46 10.19
CA ILE A 151 -3.38 9.67 10.62
C ILE A 151 -3.68 8.81 11.85
N ASN A 152 -3.19 7.57 11.86
CA ASN A 152 -3.51 6.62 12.92
C ASN A 152 -2.52 5.44 12.98
N PHE A 153 -2.45 4.80 14.14
CA PHE A 153 -1.70 3.56 14.35
C PHE A 153 -2.64 2.43 14.76
N TYR A 154 -2.32 1.24 14.29
CA TYR A 154 -3.01 0.03 14.63
C TYR A 154 -2.00 -0.95 15.22
N HIS A 155 -2.24 -1.35 16.46
CA HIS A 155 -1.56 -2.51 17.02
C HIS A 155 -2.16 -3.76 16.38
N SER A 156 -1.32 -4.60 15.78
CA SER A 156 -1.71 -5.97 15.50
C SER A 156 -2.15 -6.58 16.83
N VAL A 157 -3.43 -6.94 16.91
CA VAL A 157 -4.07 -7.45 18.13
C VAL A 157 -3.27 -8.66 18.59
N ASP A 158 -2.98 -8.71 19.90
CA ASP A 158 -2.40 -9.87 20.57
C ASP A 158 -3.13 -11.13 20.11
N VAL A 159 -2.37 -12.06 19.52
CA VAL A 159 -2.83 -13.43 19.37
C VAL A 159 -2.86 -13.99 20.78
N GLU A 160 -4.03 -13.96 21.44
CA GLU A 160 -4.24 -14.82 22.60
C GLU A 160 -4.04 -16.27 22.12
N GLU A 161 -2.96 -16.91 22.60
CA GLU A 161 -2.72 -18.36 22.49
C GLU A 161 -3.81 -19.18 23.19
#